data_AF-A0A537E0L3-F1
#
_entry.id   AF-A0A537E0L3-F1
#
_cell.length_a   1.000
_cell.length_b   1.000
_cell.length_c   1.000
_cell.angle_alpha   90.00
_cell.angle_beta   90.00
_cell.angle_gamma   90.00
#
_symmetry.space_group_name_H-M   'P 1'
#
loop_
_entity.id
_entity.type
_entity.pdbx_description
1 polymer ?
#
loop_
_entity_poly.entity_id
_entity_poly.type
_entity_poly.pdbx_seq_one_letter_code
_entity_poly.pdbx_strand_id
1 'polypeptide(L)'
;MWTDWTGNKSAPSPVLTGVFSYRLPGQIWTNVSSTPQAISTGLGPQHLNFTLTTPDTVLLEGTSLAIQVVATSVPRHSNVTLDWGSGSAPSFVVLPLSGYASLFQINILNRDEIPTTYFSVNATPGNNVVLVKVLVNSAFGCSDISKVNMTIVDPFSRPAVGASNRGMQQSPPCPTGQNPFEFIAAWTYPSTALQATYQVWVDIIDIQGNVAYSYRGPASFGLVPPGFIPPPYNLIPYFAVGGVGGAGVLGAVFYYRRRRSKSYLAPFAHFNTLTAGELDGGTVAIEGNTGSGKTILSEQLMFEDLKRGKPCVFVSTSDFPSNVRSGMKSMGLDVRGYEQSGLLTFVDGYSAEAGQESTEKFSVPSVGDLTTLGMKISSSLPPQRSKGASLYFDSLVPLASKTKPESIVSFVQSVGAKMKGIGGKAVFTLGPSVDAIVQKQLEDMSDCVVQMEAFEERGVRRRRLKIAKLRARRHQEGWSVFAIEDGKGIIFYSKKPKT
;
A
#
# COMPACT_ATOMS: atom_id res chain seq x y z
N MET A 1 17.65 -8.03 34.35
CA MET A 1 18.21 -6.91 35.18
C MET A 1 18.54 -7.45 36.56
N TRP A 2 19.55 -6.90 37.24
CA TRP A 2 20.00 -7.39 38.53
C TRP A 2 19.51 -6.49 39.65
N THR A 3 18.93 -7.08 40.70
CA THR A 3 18.36 -6.32 41.82
C THR A 3 18.71 -6.95 43.14
N ASP A 4 19.04 -6.14 44.13
CA ASP A 4 19.22 -6.59 45.51
C ASP A 4 18.25 -5.82 46.42
N TRP A 5 17.90 -6.45 47.53
CA TRP A 5 17.06 -5.86 48.55
C TRP A 5 17.64 -6.13 49.94
N THR A 6 17.87 -5.04 50.67
CA THR A 6 18.26 -5.07 52.08
C THR A 6 17.11 -4.55 52.94
N GLY A 7 16.72 -5.32 53.96
CA GLY A 7 15.56 -4.98 54.80
C GLY A 7 15.21 -6.05 55.84
N ASN A 8 14.16 -5.81 56.61
CA ASN A 8 13.67 -6.76 57.61
C ASN A 8 13.10 -8.02 56.92
N LYS A 9 13.75 -9.17 57.14
CA LYS A 9 13.38 -10.46 56.53
C LYS A 9 12.01 -11.01 56.97
N SER A 10 11.42 -10.43 58.01
CA SER A 10 10.06 -10.78 58.47
C SER A 10 8.96 -9.93 57.81
N ALA A 11 9.32 -8.90 57.04
CA ALA A 11 8.39 -8.07 56.29
C ALA A 11 8.04 -8.71 54.93
N PRO A 12 6.87 -8.40 54.34
CA PRO A 12 6.55 -8.85 52.99
C PRO A 12 7.60 -8.37 51.98
N SER A 13 8.03 -9.28 51.10
CA SER A 13 9.00 -8.99 50.05
C SER A 13 8.55 -7.82 49.16
N PRO A 14 9.45 -6.89 48.78
CA PRO A 14 9.20 -5.95 47.71
C PRO A 14 8.81 -6.66 46.42
N VAL A 15 7.92 -6.04 45.66
CA VAL A 15 7.43 -6.55 44.38
C VAL A 15 7.80 -5.58 43.28
N LEU A 16 8.52 -6.04 42.27
CA LEU A 16 8.89 -5.28 41.10
C LEU A 16 7.94 -5.54 39.95
N THR A 17 7.60 -4.47 39.23
CA THR A 17 6.82 -4.54 38.00
C THR A 17 7.55 -3.75 36.92
N GLY A 18 7.79 -4.37 35.77
CA GLY A 18 8.26 -3.66 34.58
C GLY A 18 7.09 -2.90 33.94
N VAL A 19 7.32 -1.67 33.49
CA VAL A 19 6.31 -0.85 32.83
C VAL A 19 6.89 -0.31 31.52
N PHE A 20 6.22 -0.61 30.41
CA PHE A 20 6.46 0.05 29.13
C PHE A 20 5.40 1.12 28.92
N SER A 21 5.86 2.33 28.66
CA SER A 21 5.04 3.50 28.46
C SER A 21 5.31 4.05 27.07
N TYR A 22 4.26 4.37 26.33
CA TYR A 22 4.40 5.09 25.05
C TYR A 22 3.42 6.25 25.00
N ARG A 23 3.80 7.29 24.26
CA ARG A 23 2.99 8.49 24.06
C ARG A 23 3.05 8.92 22.61
N LEU A 24 1.92 8.77 21.92
CA LEU A 24 1.76 9.29 20.57
C LEU A 24 1.74 10.84 20.58
N PRO A 25 2.11 11.50 19.48
CA PRO A 25 2.06 12.95 19.38
C PRO A 25 0.68 13.50 19.75
N GLY A 26 0.63 14.42 20.71
CA GLY A 26 -0.62 15.04 21.18
C GLY A 26 -1.50 14.16 22.09
N GLN A 27 -1.05 12.96 22.47
CA GLN A 27 -1.79 12.07 23.38
C GLN A 27 -1.15 11.98 24.77
N ILE A 28 -1.89 11.39 25.72
CA ILE A 28 -1.41 11.03 27.05
C ILE A 28 -0.60 9.72 27.02
N TRP A 29 0.15 9.45 28.09
CA TRP A 29 0.92 8.20 28.22
C TRP A 29 -0.01 6.99 28.36
N THR A 30 0.26 5.96 27.57
CA THR A 30 -0.34 4.63 27.71
C THR A 30 0.69 3.69 28.33
N ASN A 31 0.30 2.98 29.39
CA ASN A 31 1.19 2.11 30.16
C ASN A 31 0.78 0.65 30.01
N VAL A 32 1.77 -0.22 29.81
CA VAL A 32 1.65 -1.67 29.81
C VAL A 32 2.56 -2.20 30.91
N SER A 33 1.99 -2.95 31.85
CA SER A 33 2.73 -3.49 32.99
C SER A 33 2.95 -5.00 32.84
N SER A 34 4.09 -5.48 33.30
CA SER A 34 4.38 -6.91 33.38
C SER A 34 3.60 -7.58 34.50
N THR A 35 3.68 -8.91 34.58
CA THR A 35 3.34 -9.61 35.82
C THR A 35 4.28 -9.15 36.94
N PRO A 36 3.78 -8.91 38.17
CA PRO A 36 4.61 -8.53 39.30
C PRO A 36 5.54 -9.68 39.74
N GLN A 37 6.79 -9.38 40.08
CA GLN A 37 7.77 -10.36 40.56
C GLN A 37 8.29 -9.95 41.94
N ALA A 38 8.21 -10.86 42.91
CA ALA A 38 8.73 -10.62 44.26
C ALA A 38 10.25 -10.81 44.32
N ILE A 39 10.95 -9.94 45.04
CA ILE A 39 12.38 -10.10 45.32
C ILE A 39 12.54 -10.85 46.64
N SER A 40 13.32 -11.93 46.65
CA SER A 40 13.56 -12.71 47.87
C SER A 40 14.71 -12.12 48.70
N THR A 41 14.72 -12.33 50.03
CA THR A 41 15.88 -11.96 50.86
C THR A 41 17.00 -12.99 50.71
N GLY A 42 18.20 -12.62 50.26
CA GLY A 42 19.32 -13.56 50.19
C GLY A 42 20.57 -12.99 49.52
N LEU A 43 21.74 -13.55 49.85
CA LEU A 43 23.12 -13.07 49.59
C LEU A 43 23.39 -12.70 48.12
N GLY A 44 23.06 -11.45 47.76
CA GLY A 44 23.54 -10.80 46.55
C GLY A 44 22.48 -10.59 45.46
N PRO A 45 22.89 -9.97 44.35
CA PRO A 45 21.99 -9.52 43.30
C PRO A 45 21.22 -10.67 42.66
N GLN A 46 19.92 -10.50 42.45
CA GLN A 46 19.02 -11.45 41.78
C GLN A 46 18.75 -11.00 40.35
N HIS A 47 18.82 -11.94 39.41
CA HIS A 47 18.51 -11.68 38.01
C HIS A 47 17.02 -11.84 37.72
N LEU A 48 16.36 -10.75 37.34
CA LEU A 48 14.93 -10.69 37.02
C LEU A 48 14.70 -10.39 35.54
N ASN A 49 13.69 -11.05 34.97
CA ASN A 49 13.26 -10.91 33.59
C ASN A 49 11.79 -10.47 33.54
N PHE A 50 11.54 -9.30 32.97
CA PHE A 50 10.19 -8.76 32.77
C PHE A 50 9.82 -8.87 31.30
N THR A 51 8.82 -9.70 31.01
CA THR A 51 8.22 -9.78 29.66
C THR A 51 6.96 -8.94 29.64
N LEU A 52 6.88 -8.04 28.66
CA LEU A 52 5.76 -7.12 28.48
C LEU A 52 5.01 -7.51 27.22
N THR A 53 3.70 -7.76 27.33
CA THR A 53 2.86 -8.06 26.17
C THR A 53 2.28 -6.76 25.64
N THR A 54 2.98 -6.13 24.70
CA THR A 54 2.52 -4.92 24.04
C THR A 54 1.66 -5.26 22.83
N PRO A 55 0.52 -4.58 22.60
CA PRO A 55 -0.22 -4.73 21.35
C PRO A 55 0.62 -4.24 20.17
N ASP A 56 0.37 -4.78 18.97
CA ASP A 56 0.97 -4.34 17.70
C ASP A 56 0.57 -2.88 17.42
N THR A 57 1.34 -1.96 18.00
CA THR A 57 1.04 -0.54 17.99
C THR A 57 1.89 0.12 16.91
N VAL A 58 1.24 0.76 15.94
CA VAL A 58 1.92 1.55 14.93
C VAL A 58 2.48 2.80 15.60
N LEU A 59 3.81 2.94 15.60
CA LEU A 59 4.49 4.12 16.12
C LEU A 59 4.48 5.21 15.04
N LEU A 60 4.12 6.43 15.43
CA LEU A 60 4.18 7.61 14.57
C LEU A 60 5.47 8.40 14.82
N GLU A 61 5.88 9.21 13.85
CA GLU A 61 6.97 10.16 14.06
C GLU A 61 6.66 11.08 15.26
N GLY A 62 7.64 11.28 16.14
CA GLY A 62 7.46 12.03 17.39
C GLY A 62 6.89 11.23 18.57
N THR A 63 6.64 9.92 18.41
CA THR A 63 6.25 9.04 19.53
C THR A 63 7.36 8.99 20.59
N SER A 64 6.99 9.20 21.86
CA SER A 64 7.90 9.05 22.99
C SER A 64 7.75 7.66 23.61
N LEU A 65 8.86 6.96 23.83
CA LEU A 65 8.89 5.66 24.50
C LEU A 65 9.62 5.78 25.84
N ALA A 66 9.13 5.09 26.86
CA ALA A 66 9.76 5.01 28.18
C ALA A 66 9.63 3.60 28.76
N ILE A 67 10.68 3.14 29.42
CA ILE A 67 10.72 1.85 30.11
C ILE A 67 11.10 2.12 31.56
N GLN A 68 10.28 1.60 32.46
CA GLN A 68 10.39 1.85 33.89
C GLN A 68 10.32 0.54 34.65
N VAL A 69 10.89 0.55 35.85
CA VAL A 69 10.75 -0.54 36.82
C VAL A 69 10.20 0.08 38.09
N VAL A 70 9.03 -0.38 38.52
CA VAL A 70 8.33 0.15 39.68
C VAL A 70 8.40 -0.86 40.81
N ALA A 71 8.98 -0.45 41.93
CA ALA A 71 8.95 -1.22 43.17
C ALA A 71 7.70 -0.86 43.98
N THR A 72 6.93 -1.87 44.34
CA THR A 72 5.74 -1.78 45.17
C THR A 72 5.92 -2.63 46.44
N SER A 73 5.14 -2.34 47.47
CA SER A 73 5.19 -3.08 48.74
C SER A 73 6.57 -3.08 49.42
N VAL A 74 7.37 -2.01 49.25
CA VAL A 74 8.69 -1.89 49.86
C VAL A 74 8.54 -1.65 51.37
N PRO A 75 9.09 -2.52 52.25
CA PRO A 75 8.97 -2.33 53.70
C PRO A 75 9.68 -1.08 54.20
N ARG A 76 9.22 -0.54 55.34
CA ARG A 76 9.90 0.59 56.00
C ARG A 76 11.35 0.22 56.33
N HIS A 77 12.26 1.18 56.17
CA HIS A 77 13.71 1.00 56.37
C HIS A 77 14.36 -0.08 55.50
N SER A 78 13.79 -0.32 54.31
CA SER A 78 14.37 -1.20 53.29
C SER A 78 14.91 -0.41 52.11
N ASN A 79 15.99 -0.90 51.51
CA ASN A 79 16.55 -0.37 50.27
C ASN A 79 16.49 -1.43 49.18
N VAL A 80 15.92 -1.08 48.04
CA VAL A 80 15.97 -1.87 46.80
C VAL A 80 17.01 -1.21 45.89
N THR A 81 18.04 -1.95 45.52
CA THR A 81 19.11 -1.48 44.65
C THR A 81 18.99 -2.15 43.28
N LEU A 82 19.14 -1.34 42.24
CA LEU A 82 19.21 -1.79 40.86
C LEU A 82 20.67 -1.77 40.42
N ASP A 83 21.23 -2.95 40.20
CA ASP A 83 22.57 -3.09 39.64
C ASP A 83 22.46 -3.09 38.12
N TRP A 84 22.96 -2.03 37.49
CA TRP A 84 22.87 -1.84 36.04
C TRP A 84 24.21 -1.44 35.44
N GLY A 85 24.47 -1.87 34.20
CA GLY A 85 25.56 -1.36 33.37
C GLY A 85 26.97 -1.82 33.73
N SER A 86 27.16 -2.72 34.70
CA SER A 86 28.48 -3.30 35.02
C SER A 86 28.72 -4.62 34.27
N GLY A 87 29.99 -5.00 34.06
CA GLY A 87 30.33 -6.28 33.42
C GLY A 87 29.88 -7.52 34.21
N SER A 88 29.71 -7.40 35.52
CA SER A 88 29.20 -8.47 36.40
C SER A 88 27.67 -8.48 36.52
N ALA A 89 27.00 -7.36 36.23
CA ALA A 89 25.55 -7.21 36.28
C ALA A 89 25.01 -6.54 34.99
N PRO A 90 25.14 -7.21 33.83
CA PRO A 90 24.67 -6.64 32.57
C PRO A 90 23.15 -6.49 32.61
N SER A 91 22.67 -5.34 32.13
CA SER A 91 21.24 -5.05 32.02
C SER A 91 20.92 -4.71 30.58
N PHE A 92 19.92 -5.39 30.02
CA PHE A 92 19.49 -5.23 28.64
C PHE A 92 18.02 -4.86 28.58
N VAL A 93 17.70 -4.03 27.60
CA VAL A 93 16.34 -3.75 27.18
C VAL A 93 16.25 -4.14 25.71
N VAL A 94 15.34 -5.05 25.40
CA VAL A 94 15.12 -5.51 24.02
C VAL A 94 13.74 -5.01 23.59
N LEU A 95 13.73 -4.12 22.61
CA LEU A 95 12.52 -3.61 21.99
C LEU A 95 12.48 -4.06 20.52
N PRO A 96 11.73 -5.11 20.17
CA PRO A 96 11.62 -5.56 18.80
C PRO A 96 10.78 -4.55 18.00
N LEU A 97 11.40 -3.92 17.01
CA LEU A 97 10.74 -2.98 16.11
C LEU A 97 10.84 -3.46 14.67
N SER A 98 9.83 -3.16 13.87
CA SER A 98 9.81 -3.43 12.42
C SER A 98 9.26 -2.23 11.67
N GLY A 99 9.58 -2.11 10.38
CA GLY A 99 9.11 -1.01 9.54
C GLY A 99 9.70 0.37 9.87
N TYR A 100 10.69 0.44 10.75
CA TYR A 100 11.38 1.69 11.11
C TYR A 100 12.40 2.14 10.05
N ALA A 101 12.79 1.25 9.14
CA ALA A 101 13.62 1.54 7.97
C ALA A 101 12.90 1.14 6.67
N SER A 102 13.11 1.90 5.60
CA SER A 102 12.51 1.64 4.28
C SER A 102 13.33 2.22 3.13
N LEU A 103 13.00 1.83 1.90
CA LEU A 103 13.55 2.44 0.70
C LEU A 103 12.54 3.42 0.09
N PHE A 104 12.98 4.66 -0.09
CA PHE A 104 12.21 5.70 -0.74
C PHE A 104 12.32 5.60 -2.28
N GLN A 105 13.53 5.38 -2.80
CA GLN A 105 13.79 5.34 -4.23
C GLN A 105 15.02 4.49 -4.58
N ILE A 106 15.02 3.88 -5.77
CA ILE A 106 16.16 3.16 -6.36
C ILE A 106 16.36 3.69 -7.79
N ASN A 107 17.56 4.20 -8.06
CA ASN A 107 17.98 4.71 -9.36
C ASN A 107 19.11 3.83 -9.91
N ILE A 108 18.93 3.35 -11.14
CA ILE A 108 19.95 2.60 -11.87
C ILE A 108 20.56 3.55 -12.90
N LEU A 109 21.87 3.73 -12.83
CA LEU A 109 22.62 4.73 -13.57
C LEU A 109 23.76 4.06 -14.35
N ASN A 110 24.18 4.70 -15.44
CA ASN A 110 25.43 4.35 -16.10
C ASN A 110 26.64 4.95 -15.36
N ARG A 111 27.85 4.73 -15.88
CA ARG A 111 29.09 5.29 -15.31
C ARG A 111 29.07 6.81 -15.17
N ASP A 112 28.39 7.51 -16.07
CA ASP A 112 28.30 8.98 -16.08
C ASP A 112 27.15 9.50 -15.19
N GLU A 113 26.63 8.63 -14.30
CA GLU A 113 25.49 8.90 -13.41
C GLU A 113 24.17 9.24 -14.12
N ILE A 114 24.03 8.86 -15.39
CA ILE A 114 22.82 9.08 -16.17
C ILE A 114 21.85 7.91 -15.96
N PRO A 115 20.58 8.18 -15.57
CA PRO A 115 19.56 7.14 -15.42
C PRO A 115 19.38 6.29 -16.68
N THR A 116 19.62 4.98 -16.54
CA THR A 116 19.69 4.06 -17.67
C THR A 116 19.09 2.70 -17.31
N THR A 117 18.28 2.14 -18.21
CA THR A 117 17.64 0.82 -18.05
C THR A 117 18.28 -0.29 -18.90
N TYR A 118 19.12 0.08 -19.87
CA TYR A 118 19.77 -0.85 -20.80
C TYR A 118 21.27 -0.59 -20.88
N PHE A 119 22.04 -1.67 -20.76
CA PHE A 119 23.50 -1.66 -20.85
C PHE A 119 23.94 -2.59 -21.98
N SER A 120 25.00 -2.22 -22.69
CA SER A 120 25.53 -3.06 -23.77
C SER A 120 26.24 -4.28 -23.20
N VAL A 121 25.84 -5.49 -23.59
CA VAL A 121 26.55 -6.74 -23.20
C VAL A 121 28.00 -6.75 -23.71
N ASN A 122 28.29 -5.99 -24.76
CA ASN A 122 29.63 -5.85 -25.37
C ASN A 122 30.29 -4.51 -24.99
N ALA A 123 29.96 -3.93 -23.84
CA ALA A 123 30.60 -2.69 -23.40
C ALA A 123 32.11 -2.86 -23.20
N THR A 124 32.88 -1.85 -23.60
CA THR A 124 34.33 -1.82 -23.39
C THR A 124 34.65 -1.81 -21.89
N PRO A 125 35.80 -2.35 -21.44
CA PRO A 125 36.23 -2.26 -20.05
C PRO A 125 36.16 -0.82 -19.54
N GLY A 126 35.50 -0.61 -18.41
CA GLY A 126 35.24 0.70 -17.84
C GLY A 126 33.91 1.34 -18.25
N ASN A 127 33.24 0.86 -19.31
CA ASN A 127 31.85 1.20 -19.64
C ASN A 127 30.86 0.11 -19.23
N ASN A 128 31.37 -1.06 -18.82
CA ASN A 128 30.63 -2.19 -18.31
C ASN A 128 30.26 -2.04 -16.82
N VAL A 129 29.85 -0.84 -16.41
CA VAL A 129 29.55 -0.49 -15.02
C VAL A 129 28.09 -0.09 -14.88
N VAL A 130 27.42 -0.70 -13.90
CA VAL A 130 26.08 -0.35 -13.44
C VAL A 130 26.21 0.30 -12.07
N LEU A 131 25.80 1.56 -11.97
CA LEU A 131 25.68 2.26 -10.69
C LEU A 131 24.26 2.11 -10.17
N VAL A 132 24.12 1.79 -8.89
CA VAL A 132 22.84 1.71 -8.20
C VAL A 132 22.90 2.68 -7.04
N LYS A 133 22.00 3.67 -7.08
CA LYS A 133 21.82 4.68 -6.05
C LYS A 133 20.48 4.44 -5.36
N VAL A 134 20.48 4.40 -4.04
CA VAL A 134 19.27 4.19 -3.23
C VAL A 134 19.10 5.29 -2.20
N LEU A 135 17.85 5.65 -1.93
CA LEU A 135 17.46 6.57 -0.88
C LEU A 135 16.80 5.77 0.24
N VAL A 136 17.44 5.74 1.41
CA VAL A 136 17.03 4.98 2.60
C VAL A 136 16.40 5.92 3.61
N ASN A 137 15.21 5.58 4.10
CA ASN A 137 14.58 6.24 5.23
C ASN A 137 14.79 5.40 6.50
N SER A 138 15.19 6.04 7.60
CA SER A 138 15.29 5.41 8.93
C SER A 138 14.76 6.34 10.01
N ALA A 139 13.83 5.84 10.83
CA ALA A 139 13.26 6.57 11.97
C ALA A 139 14.29 6.87 13.07
N PHE A 140 15.35 6.06 13.19
CA PHE A 140 16.44 6.25 14.15
C PHE A 140 17.61 7.04 13.57
N GLY A 141 17.44 7.57 12.37
CA GLY A 141 18.47 8.31 11.65
C GLY A 141 19.55 7.41 11.06
N CYS A 142 20.57 8.06 10.51
CA CYS A 142 21.62 7.37 9.77
C CYS A 142 22.52 6.51 10.68
N SER A 143 22.72 6.92 11.94
CA SER A 143 23.62 6.22 12.88
C SER A 143 23.15 4.81 13.23
N ASP A 144 21.87 4.51 13.04
CA ASP A 144 21.30 3.19 13.25
C ASP A 144 21.55 2.24 12.07
N ILE A 145 21.90 2.78 10.89
CA ILE A 145 22.22 1.99 9.70
C ILE A 145 23.70 1.61 9.76
N SER A 146 24.00 0.34 10.00
CA SER A 146 25.38 -0.18 9.95
C SER A 146 25.91 -0.22 8.53
N LYS A 147 25.12 -0.79 7.62
CA LYS A 147 25.49 -0.94 6.20
C LYS A 147 24.25 -1.20 5.35
N VAL A 148 24.37 -0.85 4.08
CA VAL A 148 23.39 -1.19 3.05
C VAL A 148 24.09 -2.09 2.05
N ASN A 149 23.51 -3.25 1.79
CA ASN A 149 24.07 -4.23 0.85
C ASN A 149 23.20 -4.28 -0.41
N MET A 150 23.86 -4.24 -1.55
CA MET A 150 23.26 -4.47 -2.86
C MET A 150 23.60 -5.89 -3.32
N THR A 151 22.58 -6.61 -3.78
CA THR A 151 22.74 -7.85 -4.53
C THR A 151 22.09 -7.72 -5.89
N ILE A 152 22.84 -7.97 -6.97
CA ILE A 152 22.26 -8.05 -8.31
C ILE A 152 22.02 -9.52 -8.63
N VAL A 153 20.81 -9.87 -9.02
CA VAL A 153 20.44 -11.24 -9.37
C VAL A 153 20.21 -11.39 -10.87
N ASP A 154 20.65 -12.53 -11.38
CA ASP A 154 20.43 -12.97 -12.75
C ASP A 154 18.95 -13.38 -12.97
N PRO A 155 18.54 -13.68 -14.21
CA PRO A 155 17.16 -14.10 -14.53
C PRO A 155 16.69 -15.38 -13.86
N PHE A 156 17.62 -16.16 -13.31
CA PHE A 156 17.36 -17.39 -12.59
C PHE A 156 17.33 -17.15 -11.07
N SER A 157 17.29 -15.88 -10.64
CA SER A 157 17.33 -15.45 -9.25
C SER A 157 18.58 -15.88 -8.49
N ARG A 158 19.70 -16.05 -9.20
CA ARG A 158 21.00 -16.32 -8.59
C ARG A 158 21.82 -15.04 -8.53
N PRO A 159 22.62 -14.80 -7.47
CA PRO A 159 23.51 -13.65 -7.43
C PRO A 159 24.44 -13.63 -8.66
N ALA A 160 24.46 -12.50 -9.36
CA ALA A 160 25.35 -12.30 -10.48
C ALA A 160 26.81 -12.28 -10.01
N VAL A 161 27.72 -12.68 -10.90
CA VAL A 161 29.15 -12.80 -10.58
C VAL A 161 29.69 -11.46 -10.07
N GLY A 162 30.30 -11.48 -8.88
CA GLY A 162 30.86 -10.28 -8.24
C GLY A 162 29.82 -9.27 -7.74
N ALA A 163 28.54 -9.64 -7.70
CA ALA A 163 27.42 -8.74 -7.39
C ALA A 163 26.61 -9.17 -6.16
N SER A 164 27.13 -10.06 -5.31
CA SER A 164 26.46 -10.54 -4.10
C SER A 164 26.88 -9.74 -2.88
N ASN A 165 25.92 -9.28 -2.07
CA ASN A 165 26.14 -8.56 -0.81
C ASN A 165 27.20 -7.45 -0.88
N ARG A 166 27.18 -6.66 -1.96
CA ARG A 166 28.11 -5.54 -2.11
C ARG A 166 27.70 -4.40 -1.19
N GLY A 167 28.59 -4.00 -0.29
CA GLY A 167 28.39 -2.81 0.52
C GLY A 167 28.23 -1.57 -0.36
N MET A 168 27.22 -0.77 -0.06
CA MET A 168 26.98 0.53 -0.68
C MET A 168 27.65 1.63 0.16
N GLN A 169 28.28 2.59 -0.51
CA GLN A 169 28.90 3.74 0.12
C GLN A 169 27.87 4.84 0.35
N GLN A 170 27.83 5.40 1.56
CA GLN A 170 26.97 6.54 1.87
C GLN A 170 27.55 7.83 1.28
N SER A 171 26.71 8.68 0.69
CA SER A 171 27.13 9.96 0.11
C SER A 171 26.00 10.98 0.20
N PRO A 172 26.14 12.10 0.95
CA PRO A 172 27.23 12.50 1.84
C PRO A 172 27.25 11.70 3.17
N PRO A 173 28.36 11.70 3.93
CA PRO A 173 28.47 10.99 5.20
C PRO A 173 27.50 11.57 6.24
N CYS A 174 26.55 10.75 6.69
CA CYS A 174 25.61 10.96 7.79
C CYS A 174 25.24 12.42 8.14
N PRO A 175 24.54 13.17 7.25
CA PRO A 175 24.08 14.50 7.60
C PRO A 175 23.01 14.42 8.72
N THR A 176 23.22 15.14 9.82
CA THR A 176 22.22 15.28 10.88
C THR A 176 20.98 16.00 10.34
N GLY A 177 19.82 15.35 10.42
CA GLY A 177 18.53 15.94 10.05
C GLY A 177 18.13 15.88 8.56
N GLN A 178 18.92 15.24 7.69
CA GLN A 178 18.51 14.95 6.31
C GLN A 178 18.09 13.49 6.17
N ASN A 179 16.80 13.26 6.07
CA ASN A 179 16.19 11.97 5.76
C ASN A 179 15.37 12.18 4.46
N PRO A 180 15.57 11.42 3.37
CA PRO A 180 16.31 10.15 3.24
C PRO A 180 17.82 10.25 3.06
N PHE A 181 18.53 9.18 3.43
CA PHE A 181 19.97 9.00 3.30
C PHE A 181 20.34 8.32 1.97
N GLU A 182 21.32 8.85 1.26
CA GLU A 182 21.74 8.33 -0.04
C GLU A 182 22.90 7.32 0.10
N PHE A 183 22.76 6.17 -0.56
CA PHE A 183 23.79 5.15 -0.69
C PHE A 183 23.98 4.76 -2.16
N ILE A 184 25.23 4.55 -2.57
CA ILE A 184 25.58 4.20 -3.94
C ILE A 184 26.54 3.00 -3.98
N ALA A 185 26.33 2.09 -4.93
CA ALA A 185 27.27 1.02 -5.23
C ALA A 185 27.43 0.84 -6.73
N ALA A 186 28.62 0.38 -7.12
CA ALA A 186 28.94 0.01 -8.48
C ALA A 186 29.03 -1.51 -8.63
N TRP A 187 28.49 -2.02 -9.73
CA TRP A 187 28.76 -3.37 -10.21
C TRP A 187 29.32 -3.33 -11.62
N THR A 188 30.50 -3.93 -11.78
CA THR A 188 31.13 -4.11 -13.08
C THR A 188 30.79 -5.50 -13.58
N TYR A 189 29.98 -5.60 -14.64
CA TYR A 189 29.56 -6.90 -15.17
C TYR A 189 30.66 -7.53 -16.05
N PRO A 190 30.92 -8.84 -15.92
CA PRO A 190 31.92 -9.52 -16.75
C PRO A 190 31.44 -9.64 -18.20
N SER A 191 32.38 -9.84 -19.13
CA SER A 191 32.05 -10.13 -20.54
C SER A 191 31.26 -11.42 -20.73
N THR A 192 31.26 -12.31 -19.73
CA THR A 192 30.48 -13.56 -19.69
C THR A 192 29.08 -13.36 -19.12
N ALA A 193 28.68 -12.12 -18.77
CA ALA A 193 27.35 -11.84 -18.26
C ALA A 193 26.28 -12.22 -19.30
N LEU A 194 25.21 -12.86 -18.83
CA LEU A 194 24.12 -13.32 -19.69
C LEU A 194 23.38 -12.11 -20.26
N GLN A 195 23.05 -12.17 -21.54
CA GLN A 195 22.16 -11.20 -22.16
C GLN A 195 20.73 -11.40 -21.64
N ALA A 196 20.35 -10.67 -20.60
CA ALA A 196 19.05 -10.80 -19.98
C ALA A 196 18.71 -9.61 -19.05
N THR A 197 17.59 -9.72 -18.34
CA THR A 197 17.19 -8.74 -17.31
C THR A 197 17.72 -9.18 -15.95
N TYR A 198 18.40 -8.26 -15.27
CA TYR A 198 18.90 -8.42 -13.92
C TYR A 198 18.02 -7.61 -12.95
N GLN A 199 17.84 -8.11 -11.74
CA GLN A 199 17.12 -7.39 -10.68
C GLN A 199 18.08 -6.91 -9.60
N VAL A 200 17.71 -5.80 -8.97
CA VAL A 200 18.46 -5.20 -7.86
C VAL A 200 17.75 -5.49 -6.55
N TRP A 201 18.43 -6.21 -5.68
CA TRP A 201 18.02 -6.46 -4.31
C TRP A 201 18.85 -5.59 -3.38
N VAL A 202 18.21 -5.11 -2.32
CA VAL A 202 18.85 -4.22 -1.35
C VAL A 202 18.46 -4.67 0.05
N ASP A 203 19.45 -4.83 0.92
CA ASP A 203 19.25 -5.17 2.33
C ASP A 203 19.85 -4.05 3.19
N ILE A 204 19.04 -3.48 4.06
CA ILE A 204 19.45 -2.49 5.06
C ILE A 204 19.72 -3.24 6.36
N ILE A 205 20.92 -3.06 6.90
CA ILE A 205 21.39 -3.76 8.10
C ILE A 205 21.62 -2.73 9.20
N ASP A 206 21.03 -2.96 10.36
CA ASP A 206 21.16 -2.10 11.53
C ASP A 206 22.50 -2.30 12.28
N ILE A 207 22.79 -1.44 13.25
CA ILE A 207 23.98 -1.54 14.12
C ILE A 207 24.06 -2.82 14.97
N GLN A 208 22.94 -3.52 15.14
CA GLN A 208 22.89 -4.81 15.84
C GLN A 208 23.20 -5.99 14.91
N GLY A 209 23.34 -5.73 13.60
CA GLY A 209 23.62 -6.72 12.57
C GLY A 209 22.37 -7.42 12.04
N ASN A 210 21.17 -6.96 12.39
CA ASN A 210 19.91 -7.51 11.90
C ASN A 210 19.51 -6.85 10.57
N VAL A 211 18.72 -7.57 9.76
CA VAL A 211 18.14 -7.00 8.53
C VAL A 211 16.94 -6.15 8.91
N ALA A 212 17.13 -4.83 8.95
CA ALA A 212 16.10 -3.84 9.25
C ALA A 212 15.03 -3.78 8.14
N TYR A 213 15.46 -3.93 6.88
CA TYR A 213 14.57 -3.93 5.72
C TYR A 213 15.20 -4.68 4.55
N SER A 214 14.37 -5.43 3.80
CA SER A 214 14.80 -6.19 2.63
C SER A 214 13.92 -5.86 1.43
N TYR A 215 14.55 -5.34 0.38
CA TYR A 215 13.90 -5.05 -0.89
C TYR A 215 14.17 -6.16 -1.89
N ARG A 216 13.07 -6.71 -2.41
CA ARG A 216 13.02 -7.71 -3.49
C ARG A 216 12.01 -7.25 -4.57
N GLY A 217 11.98 -5.95 -4.85
CA GLY A 217 10.99 -5.32 -5.73
C GLY A 217 11.40 -5.27 -7.22
N PRO A 218 10.64 -4.54 -8.05
CA PRO A 218 10.74 -4.60 -9.53
C PRO A 218 11.94 -3.88 -10.15
N ALA A 219 12.84 -3.31 -9.33
CA ALA A 219 13.98 -2.55 -9.84
C ALA A 219 14.90 -3.47 -10.65
N SER A 220 15.03 -3.19 -11.95
CA SER A 220 15.70 -4.08 -12.89
C SER A 220 16.30 -3.31 -14.07
N PHE A 221 17.32 -3.90 -14.69
CA PHE A 221 17.96 -3.40 -15.89
C PHE A 221 18.31 -4.55 -16.84
N GLY A 222 18.45 -4.24 -18.13
CA GLY A 222 18.78 -5.23 -19.16
C GLY A 222 20.23 -5.13 -19.64
N LEU A 223 20.90 -6.26 -19.81
CA LEU A 223 22.09 -6.38 -20.65
C LEU A 223 21.65 -6.80 -22.06
N VAL A 224 21.91 -5.95 -23.05
CA VAL A 224 21.43 -6.11 -24.44
C VAL A 224 22.55 -5.93 -25.47
N PRO A 225 22.44 -6.53 -26.67
CA PRO A 225 23.41 -6.31 -27.74
C PRO A 225 23.35 -4.87 -28.27
N PRO A 226 24.43 -4.37 -28.89
CA PRO A 226 24.44 -3.06 -29.54
C PRO A 226 23.31 -2.93 -30.57
N GLY A 227 22.58 -1.81 -30.54
CA GLY A 227 21.48 -1.53 -31.48
C GLY A 227 20.16 -2.27 -31.19
N PHE A 228 20.09 -3.11 -30.15
CA PHE A 228 18.86 -3.75 -29.71
C PHE A 228 18.19 -2.94 -28.60
N ILE A 229 17.19 -2.12 -28.96
CA ILE A 229 16.29 -1.47 -28.01
C ILE A 229 15.03 -2.34 -27.92
N PRO A 230 14.86 -3.19 -26.90
CA PRO A 230 13.64 -3.98 -26.77
C PRO A 230 12.44 -3.05 -26.46
N PRO A 231 11.23 -3.37 -26.96
CA PRO A 231 10.03 -2.57 -26.66
C PRO A 231 9.67 -2.57 -25.15
N PRO A 232 8.87 -1.59 -24.68
CA PRO A 232 8.65 -1.28 -23.27
C PRO A 232 7.80 -2.33 -22.49
N TYR A 233 8.40 -3.36 -21.87
CA TYR A 233 7.79 -4.30 -20.93
C TYR A 233 8.67 -4.68 -19.71
N ASN A 234 8.36 -4.15 -18.52
CA ASN A 234 8.79 -4.70 -17.22
C ASN A 234 7.93 -5.91 -16.84
N LEU A 235 8.03 -6.99 -17.61
CA LEU A 235 7.45 -8.28 -17.24
C LEU A 235 8.40 -9.40 -17.65
N ILE A 236 9.22 -9.87 -16.71
CA ILE A 236 9.77 -11.22 -16.77
C ILE A 236 9.59 -11.89 -15.40
N PRO A 237 8.79 -12.97 -15.32
CA PRO A 237 9.13 -14.13 -14.53
C PRO A 237 9.64 -15.24 -15.46
N TYR A 238 10.87 -15.68 -15.18
CA TYR A 238 11.44 -17.01 -15.45
C TYR A 238 11.24 -17.63 -16.83
N PHE A 239 12.28 -17.55 -17.67
CA PHE A 239 12.55 -18.60 -18.66
C PHE A 239 13.84 -19.32 -18.27
N ALA A 240 13.67 -20.51 -17.71
CA ALA A 240 14.75 -21.47 -17.55
C ALA A 240 15.14 -21.99 -18.95
N VAL A 241 16.32 -21.62 -19.43
CA VAL A 241 16.93 -22.26 -20.61
C VAL A 241 17.71 -23.48 -20.12
N GLY A 242 17.09 -24.66 -20.23
CA GLY A 242 17.79 -25.93 -20.16
C GLY A 242 18.50 -26.19 -21.49
N GLY A 243 19.78 -26.54 -21.42
CA GLY A 243 20.65 -26.81 -22.56
C GLY A 243 20.28 -28.09 -23.34
N VAL A 244 20.48 -27.97 -24.66
CA VAL A 244 21.01 -28.96 -25.62
C VAL A 244 20.61 -30.43 -25.44
N GLY A 245 19.77 -30.92 -26.36
CA GLY A 245 19.65 -32.37 -26.63
C GLY A 245 18.42 -32.76 -27.42
N GLY A 246 18.51 -32.72 -28.77
CA GLY A 246 17.72 -33.55 -29.69
C GLY A 246 16.20 -33.39 -29.72
N ALA A 247 15.67 -32.55 -30.62
CA ALA A 247 14.34 -32.76 -31.24
C ALA A 247 14.09 -31.75 -32.38
N GLY A 248 14.90 -31.82 -33.45
CA GLY A 248 14.68 -31.02 -34.67
C GLY A 248 13.34 -31.30 -35.40
N VAL A 249 12.58 -32.30 -34.96
CA VAL A 249 11.34 -32.74 -35.62
C VAL A 249 10.08 -32.27 -34.88
N LEU A 250 10.13 -32.01 -33.57
CA LEU A 250 8.97 -31.50 -32.80
C LEU A 250 8.87 -29.96 -32.81
N GLY A 251 9.99 -29.27 -33.06
CA GLY A 251 10.06 -27.82 -33.10
C GLY A 251 9.23 -27.17 -34.20
N ALA A 252 9.15 -27.77 -35.40
CA ALA A 252 8.41 -27.18 -36.52
C ALA A 252 6.89 -27.16 -36.28
N VAL A 253 6.35 -28.19 -35.61
CA VAL A 253 4.92 -28.28 -35.29
C VAL A 253 4.52 -27.32 -34.16
N PHE A 254 5.44 -27.01 -33.23
CA PHE A 254 5.18 -26.03 -32.15
C PHE A 254 5.49 -24.58 -32.58
N TYR A 255 6.53 -24.36 -33.40
CA TYR A 255 6.94 -23.06 -33.93
C TYR A 255 5.87 -22.45 -34.85
N TYR A 256 5.13 -23.28 -35.60
CA TYR A 256 4.03 -22.77 -36.44
C TYR A 256 2.72 -22.51 -35.66
N ARG A 257 2.63 -22.90 -34.37
CA ARG A 257 1.38 -22.78 -33.58
C ARG A 257 1.45 -21.95 -32.30
N ARG A 258 2.50 -21.15 -32.08
CA ARG A 258 2.44 -20.04 -31.10
C ARG A 258 2.46 -18.68 -31.79
N ARG A 259 1.44 -18.50 -32.66
CA ARG A 259 0.99 -17.19 -33.14
C ARG A 259 0.95 -16.22 -31.96
N ARG A 260 1.59 -15.05 -32.17
CA ARG A 260 1.36 -13.78 -31.49
C ARG A 260 0.07 -13.81 -30.66
N SER A 261 0.17 -13.92 -29.33
CA SER A 261 -0.94 -13.49 -28.48
C SER A 261 -0.96 -11.98 -28.57
N LYS A 262 -1.62 -11.44 -29.60
CA LYS A 262 -2.05 -10.05 -29.63
C LYS A 262 -2.72 -9.80 -28.27
N SER A 263 -2.26 -8.81 -27.51
CA SER A 263 -3.04 -8.31 -26.38
C SER A 263 -4.32 -7.75 -26.97
N TYR A 264 -5.46 -8.28 -26.57
CA TYR A 264 -6.75 -7.78 -27.04
C TYR A 264 -7.15 -6.63 -26.12
N LEU A 265 -7.45 -5.49 -26.74
CA LEU A 265 -8.17 -4.41 -26.07
C LEU A 265 -9.57 -4.93 -25.80
N ALA A 266 -9.84 -5.29 -24.55
CA ALA A 266 -11.14 -5.76 -24.14
C ALA A 266 -11.95 -4.57 -23.61
N PRO A 267 -13.19 -4.37 -24.08
CA PRO A 267 -14.04 -3.27 -23.62
C PRO A 267 -14.35 -3.43 -22.12
N PHE A 268 -14.96 -2.40 -21.53
CA PHE A 268 -15.30 -2.40 -20.11
C PHE A 268 -16.11 -3.62 -19.64
N ALA A 269 -16.88 -4.25 -20.54
CA ALA A 269 -17.57 -5.53 -20.29
C ALA A 269 -16.66 -6.65 -19.75
N HIS A 270 -15.34 -6.60 -20.00
CA HIS A 270 -14.37 -7.54 -19.40
C HIS A 270 -14.29 -7.45 -17.88
N PHE A 271 -14.66 -6.31 -17.28
CA PHE A 271 -14.77 -6.17 -15.84
C PHE A 271 -15.69 -7.24 -15.24
N ASN A 272 -16.78 -7.59 -15.90
CA ASN A 272 -17.70 -8.65 -15.47
C ASN A 272 -17.04 -10.04 -15.50
N THR A 273 -16.02 -10.26 -16.34
CA THR A 273 -15.21 -11.48 -16.28
C THR A 273 -14.35 -11.51 -15.02
N LEU A 274 -13.80 -10.36 -14.61
CA LEU A 274 -12.99 -10.25 -13.39
C LEU A 274 -13.82 -10.52 -12.13
N THR A 275 -15.08 -10.09 -12.11
CA THR A 275 -16.01 -10.30 -10.99
C THR A 275 -16.87 -11.56 -11.12
N ALA A 276 -16.64 -12.38 -12.16
CA ALA A 276 -17.44 -13.57 -12.50
C ALA A 276 -18.97 -13.30 -12.56
N GLY A 277 -19.32 -12.16 -13.13
CA GLY A 277 -20.69 -11.66 -13.24
C GLY A 277 -20.80 -10.22 -12.74
N GLU A 278 -22.00 -9.69 -12.81
CA GLU A 278 -22.29 -8.27 -12.55
C GLU A 278 -22.35 -7.99 -11.04
N LEU A 279 -21.95 -6.79 -10.63
CA LEU A 279 -22.11 -6.34 -9.24
C LEU A 279 -23.54 -5.82 -9.04
N ASP A 280 -24.46 -6.73 -8.69
CA ASP A 280 -25.90 -6.42 -8.64
C ASP A 280 -26.44 -6.09 -7.25
N GLY A 281 -25.59 -6.03 -6.23
CA GLY A 281 -26.01 -5.65 -4.88
C GLY A 281 -24.88 -5.58 -3.88
N GLY A 282 -25.17 -4.98 -2.73
CA GLY A 282 -24.22 -4.85 -1.62
C GLY A 282 -23.33 -3.62 -1.72
N THR A 283 -22.34 -3.56 -0.84
CA THR A 283 -21.42 -2.42 -0.72
C THR A 283 -20.11 -2.71 -1.46
N VAL A 284 -19.70 -1.81 -2.34
CA VAL A 284 -18.45 -1.87 -3.12
C VAL A 284 -17.54 -0.73 -2.70
N ALA A 285 -16.34 -1.07 -2.22
CA ALA A 285 -15.29 -0.10 -1.97
C ALA A 285 -14.31 -0.09 -3.15
N ILE A 286 -14.05 1.09 -3.71
CA ILE A 286 -13.02 1.30 -4.73
C ILE A 286 -11.90 2.11 -4.11
N GLU A 287 -10.74 1.50 -3.95
CA GLU A 287 -9.59 2.10 -3.28
C GLU A 287 -8.36 2.16 -4.19
N GLY A 288 -7.46 3.08 -3.89
CA GLY A 288 -6.25 3.26 -4.69
C GLY A 288 -5.61 4.63 -4.57
N ASN A 289 -4.38 4.74 -5.06
CA ASN A 289 -3.64 6.00 -5.07
C ASN A 289 -4.23 7.04 -6.05
N THR A 290 -3.77 8.29 -5.94
CA THR A 290 -4.28 9.40 -6.76
C THR A 290 -4.05 9.16 -8.25
N GLY A 291 -5.08 9.40 -9.06
CA GLY A 291 -5.08 9.19 -10.51
C GLY A 291 -4.97 7.74 -10.98
N SER A 292 -5.24 6.77 -10.08
CA SER A 292 -5.46 5.37 -10.45
C SER A 292 -6.72 5.14 -11.27
N GLY A 293 -7.67 6.09 -11.29
CA GLY A 293 -8.90 6.01 -12.10
C GLY A 293 -10.16 5.60 -11.33
N LYS A 294 -10.20 5.80 -9.99
CA LYS A 294 -11.33 5.43 -9.13
C LYS A 294 -12.66 6.08 -9.56
N THR A 295 -12.66 7.39 -9.74
CA THR A 295 -13.80 8.16 -10.26
C THR A 295 -14.29 7.60 -11.59
N ILE A 296 -13.37 7.37 -12.53
CA ILE A 296 -13.68 6.83 -13.86
C ILE A 296 -14.26 5.42 -13.79
N LEU A 297 -13.78 4.58 -12.87
CA LEU A 297 -14.38 3.26 -12.64
C LEU A 297 -15.80 3.37 -12.08
N SER A 298 -16.02 4.29 -11.13
CA SER A 298 -17.34 4.58 -10.56
C SER A 298 -18.32 5.03 -11.65
N GLU A 299 -17.92 5.99 -12.49
CA GLU A 299 -18.70 6.51 -13.62
C GLU A 299 -19.01 5.43 -14.69
N GLN A 300 -18.03 4.57 -15.02
CA GLN A 300 -18.23 3.45 -15.94
C GLN A 300 -19.21 2.42 -15.40
N LEU A 301 -19.07 2.03 -14.12
CA LEU A 301 -20.01 1.12 -13.47
C LEU A 301 -21.42 1.72 -13.44
N MET A 302 -21.55 3.02 -13.18
CA MET A 302 -22.83 3.72 -13.19
C MET A 302 -23.45 3.73 -14.60
N PHE A 303 -22.65 4.02 -15.62
CA PHE A 303 -23.14 4.04 -17.00
C PHE A 303 -23.64 2.67 -17.46
N GLU A 304 -22.95 1.58 -17.07
CA GLU A 304 -23.42 0.22 -17.35
C GLU A 304 -24.73 -0.12 -16.64
N ASP A 305 -24.94 0.37 -15.42
CA ASP A 305 -26.21 0.25 -14.71
C ASP A 305 -27.35 1.02 -15.41
N LEU A 306 -27.08 2.26 -15.82
CA LEU A 306 -28.03 3.10 -16.55
C LEU A 306 -28.45 2.47 -17.88
N LYS A 307 -27.50 1.89 -18.62
CA LYS A 307 -27.78 1.12 -19.85
C LYS A 307 -28.71 -0.07 -19.64
N ARG A 308 -28.78 -0.59 -18.41
CA ARG A 308 -29.68 -1.68 -18.02
C ARG A 308 -31.02 -1.18 -17.47
N GLY A 309 -31.23 0.13 -17.47
CA GLY A 309 -32.41 0.77 -16.90
C GLY A 309 -32.43 0.73 -15.37
N LYS A 310 -31.29 0.56 -14.70
CA LYS A 310 -31.19 0.70 -13.24
C LYS A 310 -31.08 2.17 -12.87
N PRO A 311 -31.98 2.70 -12.03
CA PRO A 311 -31.84 4.06 -11.52
C PRO A 311 -30.54 4.23 -10.72
N CYS A 312 -29.82 5.31 -10.97
CA CYS A 312 -28.56 5.64 -10.31
C CYS A 312 -28.62 7.00 -9.62
N VAL A 313 -28.01 7.09 -8.45
CA VAL A 313 -27.71 8.34 -7.76
C VAL A 313 -26.20 8.52 -7.73
N PHE A 314 -25.71 9.65 -8.21
CA PHE A 314 -24.30 10.01 -8.15
C PHE A 314 -24.07 11.15 -7.16
N VAL A 315 -23.36 10.88 -6.08
CA VAL A 315 -22.98 11.87 -5.08
C VAL A 315 -21.60 12.40 -5.41
N SER A 316 -21.52 13.68 -5.77
CA SER A 316 -20.26 14.32 -6.11
C SER A 316 -19.81 15.22 -4.98
N THR A 317 -18.69 14.87 -4.36
CA THR A 317 -18.06 15.65 -3.27
C THR A 317 -16.66 16.11 -3.64
N SER A 318 -16.09 15.62 -4.74
CA SER A 318 -14.70 15.87 -5.14
C SER A 318 -14.56 16.83 -6.31
N ASP A 319 -15.63 17.06 -7.08
CA ASP A 319 -15.65 17.95 -8.24
C ASP A 319 -17.08 18.48 -8.49
N PHE A 320 -17.23 19.47 -9.35
CA PHE A 320 -18.56 19.96 -9.74
C PHE A 320 -19.32 18.92 -10.57
N PRO A 321 -20.64 18.75 -10.38
CA PRO A 321 -21.46 17.89 -11.23
C PRO A 321 -21.36 18.21 -12.74
N SER A 322 -21.13 19.48 -13.10
CA SER A 322 -20.88 19.90 -14.48
C SER A 322 -19.56 19.35 -15.06
N ASN A 323 -18.51 19.29 -14.25
CA ASN A 323 -17.23 18.69 -14.63
C ASN A 323 -17.34 17.18 -14.75
N VAL A 324 -18.03 16.51 -13.83
CA VAL A 324 -18.33 15.07 -13.92
C VAL A 324 -19.05 14.75 -15.23
N ARG A 325 -20.13 15.48 -15.56
CA ARG A 325 -20.84 15.29 -16.85
C ARG A 325 -19.92 15.50 -18.06
N SER A 326 -19.08 16.52 -18.01
CA SER A 326 -18.15 16.84 -19.12
C SER A 326 -17.08 15.75 -19.29
N GLY A 327 -16.52 15.23 -18.20
CA GLY A 327 -15.59 14.10 -18.20
C GLY A 327 -16.22 12.80 -18.67
N MET A 328 -17.43 12.48 -18.21
CA MET A 328 -18.18 11.34 -18.69
C MET A 328 -18.43 11.42 -20.21
N LYS A 329 -18.83 12.60 -20.70
CA LYS A 329 -19.04 12.85 -22.12
C LYS A 329 -17.75 12.70 -22.94
N SER A 330 -16.60 13.18 -22.46
CA SER A 330 -15.32 13.01 -23.17
C SER A 330 -14.89 11.54 -23.25
N MET A 331 -15.30 10.72 -22.29
CA MET A 331 -15.12 9.26 -22.31
C MET A 331 -16.16 8.50 -23.13
N GLY A 332 -17.08 9.18 -23.82
CA GLY A 332 -18.14 8.56 -24.61
C GLY A 332 -19.32 8.04 -23.79
N LEU A 333 -19.42 8.43 -22.51
CA LEU A 333 -20.50 8.06 -21.59
C LEU A 333 -21.52 9.20 -21.52
N ASP A 334 -22.38 9.33 -22.54
CA ASP A 334 -23.41 10.37 -22.54
C ASP A 334 -24.55 10.03 -21.57
N VAL A 335 -24.59 10.76 -20.45
CA VAL A 335 -25.59 10.55 -19.39
C VAL A 335 -26.83 11.44 -19.51
N ARG A 336 -26.84 12.40 -20.44
CA ARG A 336 -27.88 13.43 -20.52
C ARG A 336 -29.29 12.85 -20.68
N GLY A 337 -29.43 11.82 -21.50
CA GLY A 337 -30.72 11.15 -21.70
C GLY A 337 -31.26 10.47 -20.44
N TYR A 338 -30.36 9.92 -19.60
CA TYR A 338 -30.75 9.27 -18.34
C TYR A 338 -31.14 10.27 -17.26
N GLU A 339 -30.50 11.45 -17.23
CA GLU A 339 -30.93 12.54 -16.33
C GLU A 339 -32.33 13.04 -16.72
N GLN A 340 -32.56 13.25 -18.02
CA GLN A 340 -33.87 13.70 -18.53
C GLN A 340 -34.99 12.69 -18.26
N SER A 341 -34.68 11.38 -18.31
CA SER A 341 -35.64 10.33 -17.98
C SER A 341 -35.79 10.08 -16.48
N GLY A 342 -35.04 10.79 -15.62
CA GLY A 342 -35.01 10.59 -14.17
C GLY A 342 -34.34 9.28 -13.73
N LEU A 343 -33.60 8.60 -14.61
CA LEU A 343 -32.82 7.42 -14.27
C LEU A 343 -31.49 7.77 -13.60
N LEU A 344 -30.94 8.95 -13.85
CA LEU A 344 -29.77 9.46 -13.14
C LEU A 344 -30.13 10.71 -12.35
N THR A 345 -29.73 10.75 -11.08
CA THR A 345 -29.85 11.94 -10.23
C THR A 345 -28.50 12.27 -9.60
N PHE A 346 -28.07 13.53 -9.71
CA PHE A 346 -26.89 14.03 -9.02
C PHE A 346 -27.25 14.60 -7.64
N VAL A 347 -26.39 14.32 -6.67
CA VAL A 347 -26.39 14.97 -5.35
C VAL A 347 -25.08 15.73 -5.22
N ASP A 348 -25.17 17.04 -5.12
CA ASP A 348 -24.01 17.93 -5.09
C ASP A 348 -23.58 18.25 -3.67
N GLY A 349 -22.38 17.81 -3.31
CA GLY A 349 -21.69 18.22 -2.10
C GLY A 349 -20.47 19.11 -2.34
N TYR A 350 -20.08 19.36 -3.59
CA TYR A 350 -18.85 20.09 -3.89
C TYR A 350 -19.09 21.60 -4.10
N SER A 351 -20.19 22.01 -4.73
CA SER A 351 -20.38 23.42 -5.10
C SER A 351 -20.36 24.36 -3.88
N ALA A 352 -21.06 24.00 -2.80
CA ALA A 352 -21.06 24.78 -1.57
C ALA A 352 -19.67 24.87 -0.93
N GLU A 353 -18.88 23.79 -1.03
CA GLU A 353 -17.49 23.75 -0.55
C GLU A 353 -16.56 24.64 -1.38
N ALA A 354 -16.87 24.82 -2.66
CA ALA A 354 -16.20 25.77 -3.54
C ALA A 354 -16.76 27.21 -3.44
N GLY A 355 -17.71 27.47 -2.53
CA GLY A 355 -18.35 28.78 -2.36
C GLY A 355 -19.29 29.17 -3.50
N GLN A 356 -19.82 28.19 -4.24
CA GLN A 356 -20.75 28.40 -5.36
C GLN A 356 -22.14 27.82 -5.05
N GLU A 357 -23.17 28.43 -5.62
CA GLU A 357 -24.51 27.85 -5.58
C GLU A 357 -24.61 26.65 -6.52
N SER A 358 -25.19 25.55 -6.03
CA SER A 358 -25.40 24.35 -6.83
C SER A 358 -26.57 24.53 -7.79
N THR A 359 -26.41 24.07 -9.03
CA THR A 359 -27.49 23.96 -10.01
C THR A 359 -28.30 22.68 -9.87
N GLU A 360 -27.90 21.76 -9.00
CA GLU A 360 -28.55 20.47 -8.80
C GLU A 360 -29.78 20.58 -7.90
N LYS A 361 -30.82 19.78 -8.20
CA LYS A 361 -32.03 19.70 -7.36
C LYS A 361 -31.71 19.24 -5.93
N PHE A 362 -30.72 18.37 -5.78
CA PHE A 362 -30.26 17.88 -4.49
C PHE A 362 -28.84 18.39 -4.26
N SER A 363 -28.70 19.33 -3.33
CA SER A 363 -27.42 19.84 -2.89
C SER A 363 -27.37 19.90 -1.37
N VAL A 364 -26.15 19.88 -0.83
CA VAL A 364 -25.89 20.06 0.61
C VAL A 364 -25.04 21.30 0.87
N PRO A 365 -25.27 22.00 1.99
CA PRO A 365 -24.50 23.19 2.33
C PRO A 365 -23.07 22.87 2.80
N SER A 366 -22.81 21.66 3.29
CA SER A 366 -21.46 21.16 3.54
C SER A 366 -21.44 19.64 3.50
N VAL A 367 -20.31 19.07 3.08
CA VAL A 367 -20.06 17.63 3.10
C VAL A 367 -19.86 17.08 4.52
N GLY A 368 -19.59 17.94 5.51
CA GLY A 368 -19.48 17.53 6.91
C GLY A 368 -20.85 17.26 7.57
N ASP A 369 -21.94 17.77 7.00
CA ASP A 369 -23.29 17.48 7.47
C ASP A 369 -23.80 16.16 6.88
N LEU A 370 -23.32 15.07 7.47
CA LEU A 370 -23.68 13.70 7.08
C LEU A 370 -25.18 13.42 7.21
N THR A 371 -25.88 14.13 8.09
CA THR A 371 -27.33 13.96 8.28
C THR A 371 -28.09 14.52 7.08
N THR A 372 -27.81 15.77 6.71
CA THR A 372 -28.42 16.39 5.53
C THR A 372 -28.04 15.65 4.26
N LEU A 373 -26.77 15.22 4.14
CA LEU A 373 -26.32 14.42 3.02
C LEU A 373 -27.06 13.09 2.91
N GLY A 374 -27.19 12.35 4.02
CA GLY A 374 -27.95 11.11 4.06
C GLY A 374 -29.43 11.29 3.71
N MET A 375 -30.05 12.40 4.16
CA MET A 375 -31.43 12.76 3.83
C MET A 375 -31.61 13.11 2.35
N LYS A 376 -30.68 13.87 1.75
CA LYS A 376 -30.72 14.21 0.32
C LYS A 376 -30.52 12.98 -0.55
N ILE A 377 -29.54 12.13 -0.23
CA ILE A 377 -29.36 10.83 -0.89
C ILE A 377 -30.66 10.03 -0.80
N SER A 378 -31.21 9.90 0.40
CA SER A 378 -32.46 9.17 0.63
C SER A 378 -33.64 9.68 -0.18
N SER A 379 -33.75 11.01 -0.35
CA SER A 379 -34.84 11.66 -1.08
C SER A 379 -34.64 11.63 -2.60
N SER A 380 -33.39 11.43 -3.05
CA SER A 380 -33.04 11.26 -4.47
C SER A 380 -33.27 9.85 -4.98
N LEU A 381 -33.39 8.86 -4.08
CA LEU A 381 -33.66 7.48 -4.46
C LEU A 381 -35.10 7.31 -4.95
N PRO A 382 -35.33 6.49 -5.99
CA PRO A 382 -36.68 6.20 -6.46
C PRO A 382 -37.48 5.44 -5.39
N PRO A 383 -38.82 5.58 -5.38
CA PRO A 383 -39.69 4.86 -4.44
C PRO A 383 -39.55 3.33 -4.60
N GLN A 384 -39.70 2.60 -3.48
CA GLN A 384 -39.44 1.16 -3.28
C GLN A 384 -40.03 0.14 -4.29
N ARG A 385 -40.76 0.58 -5.32
CA ARG A 385 -41.38 -0.28 -6.35
C ARG A 385 -40.51 -0.49 -7.60
N SER A 386 -39.34 0.15 -7.71
CA SER A 386 -38.40 -0.05 -8.83
C SER A 386 -37.46 -1.25 -8.60
N LYS A 387 -36.81 -1.77 -9.67
CA LYS A 387 -35.85 -2.91 -9.68
C LYS A 387 -34.53 -2.65 -8.91
N GLY A 388 -34.61 -2.10 -7.71
CA GLY A 388 -33.47 -1.55 -6.96
C GLY A 388 -32.95 -0.23 -7.56
N ALA A 389 -32.01 0.40 -6.86
CA ALA A 389 -31.29 1.58 -7.31
C ALA A 389 -29.81 1.46 -6.94
N SER A 390 -28.93 2.10 -7.69
CA SER A 390 -27.49 2.08 -7.42
C SER A 390 -27.02 3.45 -6.95
N LEU A 391 -26.23 3.48 -5.90
CA LEU A 391 -25.60 4.68 -5.39
C LEU A 391 -24.11 4.65 -5.73
N TYR A 392 -23.60 5.76 -6.27
CA TYR A 392 -22.19 5.98 -6.54
C TYR A 392 -21.76 7.23 -5.78
N PHE A 393 -20.82 7.07 -4.85
CA PHE A 393 -20.34 8.14 -3.98
C PHE A 393 -18.87 8.43 -4.30
N ASP A 394 -18.60 9.55 -4.96
CA ASP A 394 -17.26 9.99 -5.33
C ASP A 394 -16.96 11.38 -4.73
N SER A 395 -16.22 11.48 -3.63
CA SER A 395 -15.49 10.44 -2.88
C SER A 395 -15.65 10.64 -1.37
N LEU A 396 -15.22 9.65 -0.57
CA LEU A 396 -15.18 9.81 0.89
C LEU A 396 -14.02 10.68 1.38
N VAL A 397 -13.09 11.07 0.49
CA VAL A 397 -11.87 11.83 0.86
C VAL A 397 -12.20 13.20 1.48
N PRO A 398 -13.10 14.03 0.89
CA PRO A 398 -13.47 15.31 1.49
C PRO A 398 -14.09 15.17 2.89
N LEU A 399 -14.85 14.11 3.12
CA LEU A 399 -15.50 13.84 4.41
C LEU A 399 -14.47 13.58 5.52
N ALA A 400 -13.36 12.91 5.19
CA ALA A 400 -12.27 12.59 6.12
C ALA A 400 -11.64 13.84 6.75
N SER A 401 -11.64 14.97 6.04
CA SER A 401 -11.09 16.23 6.55
C SER A 401 -12.03 17.01 7.48
N LYS A 402 -13.33 16.70 7.47
CA LYS A 402 -14.37 17.50 8.14
C LYS A 402 -15.16 16.77 9.20
N THR A 403 -15.06 15.44 9.21
CA THR A 403 -15.90 14.58 10.04
C THR A 403 -15.04 13.57 10.77
N LYS A 404 -15.46 13.19 11.97
CA LYS A 404 -14.77 12.16 12.75
C LYS A 404 -14.76 10.82 12.00
N PRO A 405 -13.64 10.07 12.05
CA PRO A 405 -13.50 8.72 11.49
C PRO A 405 -14.73 7.81 11.70
N GLU A 406 -15.22 7.71 12.94
CA GLU A 406 -16.31 6.80 13.31
C GLU A 406 -17.65 7.20 12.67
N SER A 407 -17.83 8.50 12.44
CA SER A 407 -19.04 9.05 11.82
C SER A 407 -19.10 8.74 10.33
N ILE A 408 -17.95 8.75 9.63
CA ILE A 408 -17.84 8.35 8.22
C ILE A 408 -18.18 6.88 8.07
N VAL A 409 -17.61 6.05 8.95
CA VAL A 409 -17.86 4.60 9.00
C VAL A 409 -19.35 4.33 9.22
N SER A 410 -19.95 4.97 10.22
CA SER A 410 -21.38 4.83 10.53
C SER A 410 -22.27 5.29 9.37
N PHE A 411 -21.88 6.37 8.69
CA PHE A 411 -22.59 6.88 7.52
C PHE A 411 -22.55 5.90 6.34
N VAL A 412 -21.36 5.38 5.99
CA VAL A 412 -21.21 4.39 4.92
C VAL A 412 -22.00 3.12 5.25
N GLN A 413 -22.00 2.66 6.51
CA GLN A 413 -22.81 1.53 6.95
C GLN A 413 -24.31 1.80 6.80
N SER A 414 -24.78 2.96 7.26
CA SER A 414 -26.21 3.33 7.20
C SER A 414 -26.71 3.43 5.76
N VAL A 415 -25.96 4.15 4.92
CA VAL A 415 -26.28 4.32 3.50
C VAL A 415 -26.19 2.99 2.75
N GLY A 416 -25.12 2.21 2.98
CA GLY A 416 -24.94 0.90 2.38
C GLY A 416 -26.06 -0.09 2.76
N ALA A 417 -26.44 -0.13 4.04
CA ALA A 417 -27.55 -0.96 4.52
C ALA A 417 -28.88 -0.56 3.88
N LYS A 418 -29.14 0.75 3.73
CA LYS A 418 -30.35 1.25 3.06
C LYS A 418 -30.38 0.85 1.58
N MET A 419 -29.26 1.00 0.87
CA MET A 419 -29.15 0.59 -0.53
C MET A 419 -29.36 -0.92 -0.67
N LYS A 420 -28.79 -1.72 0.23
CA LYS A 420 -28.99 -3.17 0.28
C LYS A 420 -30.45 -3.54 0.54
N GLY A 421 -31.12 -2.82 1.44
CA GLY A 421 -32.53 -3.02 1.77
C GLY A 421 -33.51 -2.80 0.61
N ILE A 422 -33.15 -1.95 -0.36
CA ILE A 422 -33.93 -1.75 -1.58
C ILE A 422 -33.48 -2.65 -2.76
N GLY A 423 -32.61 -3.64 -2.50
CA GLY A 423 -32.07 -4.53 -3.54
C GLY A 423 -31.07 -3.83 -4.47
N GLY A 424 -30.45 -2.75 -4.00
CA GLY A 424 -29.48 -1.95 -4.72
C GLY A 424 -28.03 -2.24 -4.35
N LYS A 425 -27.11 -1.51 -4.99
CA LYS A 425 -25.70 -1.46 -4.60
C LYS A 425 -25.27 -0.05 -4.20
N ALA A 426 -24.25 0.03 -3.36
CA ALA A 426 -23.60 1.29 -2.99
C ALA A 426 -22.10 1.20 -3.30
N VAL A 427 -21.60 2.07 -4.16
CA VAL A 427 -20.20 2.15 -4.56
C VAL A 427 -19.58 3.38 -3.92
N PHE A 428 -18.50 3.20 -3.17
CA PHE A 428 -17.78 4.27 -2.50
C PHE A 428 -16.34 4.31 -2.98
N THR A 429 -15.85 5.50 -3.35
CA THR A 429 -14.44 5.69 -3.69
C THR A 429 -13.66 6.22 -2.49
N LEU A 430 -12.47 5.64 -2.30
CA LEU A 430 -11.57 5.88 -1.18
C LEU A 430 -10.19 6.29 -1.72
N GLY A 431 -9.57 7.26 -1.07
CA GLY A 431 -8.22 7.73 -1.39
C GLY A 431 -7.25 7.55 -0.23
N PRO A 432 -5.94 7.72 -0.47
CA PRO A 432 -4.90 7.54 0.54
C PRO A 432 -4.98 8.55 1.71
N SER A 433 -5.81 9.60 1.56
CA SER A 433 -6.05 10.60 2.60
C SER A 433 -7.07 10.14 3.66
N VAL A 434 -7.70 8.98 3.49
CA VAL A 434 -8.54 8.37 4.52
C VAL A 434 -7.65 7.60 5.49
N ASP A 435 -7.90 7.76 6.79
CA ASP A 435 -7.15 7.04 7.84
C ASP A 435 -7.13 5.53 7.59
N ALA A 436 -5.98 4.88 7.78
CA ALA A 436 -5.80 3.46 7.47
C ALA A 436 -6.73 2.54 8.29
N ILE A 437 -7.08 2.93 9.53
CA ILE A 437 -8.04 2.21 10.38
C ILE A 437 -9.43 2.31 9.76
N VAL A 438 -9.83 3.51 9.32
CA VAL A 438 -11.12 3.74 8.65
C VAL A 438 -11.18 2.96 7.34
N GLN A 439 -10.12 3.03 6.53
CA GLN A 439 -10.03 2.29 5.27
C GLN A 439 -10.23 0.79 5.51
N LYS A 440 -9.50 0.20 6.46
CA LYS A 440 -9.64 -1.21 6.82
C LYS A 440 -11.03 -1.55 7.33
N GLN A 441 -11.64 -0.71 8.17
CA GLN A 441 -13.01 -0.91 8.64
C GLN A 441 -14.02 -0.90 7.47
N LEU A 442 -13.84 0.02 6.52
CA LEU A 442 -14.67 0.13 5.32
C LEU A 442 -14.46 -1.07 4.37
N GLU A 443 -13.23 -1.57 4.24
CA GLU A 443 -12.93 -2.83 3.54
C GLU A 443 -13.63 -4.03 4.20
N ASP A 444 -13.58 -4.13 5.53
CA ASP A 444 -14.15 -5.22 6.31
C ASP A 444 -15.68 -5.31 6.18
N MET A 445 -16.37 -4.17 6.20
CA MET A 445 -17.82 -4.13 5.98
C MET A 445 -18.24 -4.33 4.52
N SER A 446 -17.38 -3.97 3.56
CA SER A 446 -17.72 -4.04 2.15
C SER A 446 -17.90 -5.48 1.66
N ASP A 447 -18.88 -5.68 0.78
CA ASP A 447 -19.16 -6.95 0.13
C ASP A 447 -18.18 -7.17 -1.05
N CYS A 448 -17.71 -6.09 -1.68
CA CYS A 448 -16.66 -6.11 -2.69
C CYS A 448 -15.62 -5.01 -2.43
N VAL A 449 -14.34 -5.31 -2.64
CA VAL A 449 -13.24 -4.35 -2.59
C VAL A 449 -12.47 -4.44 -3.91
N VAL A 450 -12.39 -3.31 -4.62
CA VAL A 450 -11.62 -3.15 -5.86
C VAL A 450 -10.41 -2.29 -5.56
N GLN A 451 -9.23 -2.87 -5.69
CA GLN A 451 -7.94 -2.18 -5.52
C GLN A 451 -7.44 -1.69 -6.87
N MET A 452 -7.10 -0.41 -6.95
CA MET A 452 -6.58 0.25 -8.15
C MET A 452 -5.25 0.93 -7.87
N GLU A 453 -4.32 0.82 -8.80
CA GLU A 453 -3.00 1.44 -8.67
C GLU A 453 -2.60 2.12 -9.98
N ALA A 454 -2.25 3.40 -9.90
CA ALA A 454 -1.42 4.07 -10.88
C ALA A 454 0.04 3.84 -10.50
N PHE A 455 0.83 3.37 -11.46
CA PHE A 455 2.27 3.18 -11.29
C PHE A 455 2.99 3.64 -12.55
N GLU A 456 4.26 3.98 -12.42
CA GLU A 456 5.09 4.36 -13.54
C GLU A 456 5.87 3.14 -14.02
N GLU A 457 5.76 2.84 -15.32
CA GLU A 457 6.50 1.78 -15.97
C GLU A 457 7.18 2.36 -17.20
N ARG A 458 8.52 2.50 -17.16
CA ARG A 458 9.33 3.03 -18.28
C ARG A 458 8.95 4.45 -18.70
N GLY A 459 8.74 5.35 -17.73
CA GLY A 459 8.33 6.72 -18.00
C GLY A 459 6.85 6.87 -18.42
N VAL A 460 6.13 5.76 -18.55
CA VAL A 460 4.71 5.76 -18.95
C VAL A 460 3.87 5.40 -17.74
N ARG A 461 2.93 6.29 -17.41
CA ARG A 461 1.95 6.03 -16.36
C ARG A 461 1.00 4.92 -16.80
N ARG A 462 1.03 3.80 -16.10
CA ARG A 462 0.11 2.67 -16.28
C ARG A 462 -0.84 2.55 -15.10
N ARG A 463 -1.94 1.85 -15.33
CA ARG A 463 -2.97 1.61 -14.31
C ARG A 463 -3.30 0.13 -14.29
N ARG A 464 -3.49 -0.41 -13.09
CA ARG A 464 -3.93 -1.78 -12.86
C ARG A 464 -5.02 -1.81 -11.82
N LEU A 465 -5.90 -2.79 -11.92
CA LEU A 465 -6.90 -3.07 -10.92
C LEU A 465 -6.95 -4.55 -10.58
N LYS A 466 -7.34 -4.88 -9.36
CA LYS A 466 -7.67 -6.25 -8.94
C LYS A 466 -8.91 -6.23 -8.05
N ILE A 467 -9.63 -7.33 -8.05
CA ILE A 467 -10.68 -7.57 -7.06
C ILE A 467 -9.97 -8.15 -5.83
N ALA A 468 -9.90 -7.38 -4.74
CA ALA A 468 -9.23 -7.80 -3.51
C ALA A 468 -10.17 -8.64 -2.62
N LYS A 469 -11.46 -8.33 -2.67
CA LYS A 469 -12.51 -9.04 -1.95
C LYS A 469 -13.78 -9.05 -2.79
N LEU A 470 -14.45 -10.20 -2.84
CA LEU A 470 -15.81 -10.30 -3.35
C LEU A 470 -16.52 -11.42 -2.58
N ARG A 471 -17.56 -11.07 -1.83
CA ARG A 471 -18.41 -12.03 -1.12
C ARG A 471 -19.35 -12.73 -2.11
N ALA A 472 -19.81 -13.92 -1.73
CA ALA A 472 -20.79 -14.75 -2.44
C ALA A 472 -20.36 -15.41 -3.76
N ARG A 473 -19.28 -14.99 -4.44
CA ARG A 473 -18.80 -15.63 -5.68
C ARG A 473 -17.29 -15.63 -5.83
N ARG A 474 -16.76 -16.60 -6.60
CA ARG A 474 -15.36 -16.60 -7.04
C ARG A 474 -15.12 -15.42 -7.98
N HIS A 475 -13.95 -14.83 -7.92
CA HIS A 475 -13.52 -13.74 -8.80
C HIS A 475 -12.14 -14.08 -9.38
N GLN A 476 -11.72 -13.35 -10.41
CA GLN A 476 -10.39 -13.49 -10.96
C GLN A 476 -9.37 -12.89 -10.00
N GLU A 477 -8.47 -13.72 -9.52
CA GLU A 477 -7.34 -13.28 -8.69
C GLU A 477 -6.25 -12.63 -9.55
N GLY A 478 -5.59 -11.62 -8.98
CA GLY A 478 -4.44 -10.94 -9.59
C GLY A 478 -4.77 -9.62 -10.31
N TRP A 479 -3.71 -8.96 -10.76
CA TRP A 479 -3.78 -7.63 -11.36
C TRP A 479 -4.15 -7.68 -12.85
N SER A 480 -5.13 -6.87 -13.23
CA SER A 480 -5.53 -6.60 -14.60
C SER A 480 -5.13 -5.18 -14.99
N VAL A 481 -4.32 -5.05 -16.03
CA VAL A 481 -3.88 -3.74 -16.54
C VAL A 481 -4.98 -3.15 -17.41
N PHE A 482 -5.20 -1.84 -17.29
CA PHE A 482 -6.16 -1.13 -18.12
C PHE A 482 -5.61 0.24 -18.53
N ALA A 483 -6.20 0.79 -19.59
CA ALA A 483 -6.01 2.15 -20.04
C ALA A 483 -7.34 2.90 -19.99
N ILE A 484 -7.25 4.23 -20.00
CA ILE A 484 -8.40 5.12 -20.16
C ILE A 484 -8.20 5.77 -21.52
N GLU A 485 -9.12 5.51 -22.45
CA GLU A 485 -9.10 6.08 -23.80
C GLU A 485 -10.28 7.06 -23.97
N ASP A 486 -10.01 8.20 -24.62
CA ASP A 486 -11.05 9.16 -24.98
C ASP A 486 -12.11 8.49 -25.87
N GLY A 487 -13.38 8.80 -25.63
CA GLY A 487 -14.54 8.22 -26.31
C GLY A 487 -14.84 6.75 -26.01
N LYS A 488 -14.03 6.06 -25.19
CA LYS A 488 -14.24 4.64 -24.82
C LYS A 488 -14.17 4.37 -23.32
N GLY A 489 -13.52 5.26 -22.56
CA GLY A 489 -13.26 5.11 -21.13
C GLY A 489 -12.34 3.93 -20.82
N ILE A 490 -12.70 3.07 -19.86
CA ILE A 490 -11.80 1.99 -19.40
C ILE A 490 -11.74 0.84 -20.41
N ILE A 491 -10.52 0.49 -20.80
CA ILE A 491 -10.23 -0.65 -21.68
C ILE A 491 -9.18 -1.53 -21.03
N PHE A 492 -9.47 -2.83 -20.94
CA PHE A 492 -8.59 -3.82 -20.35
C PHE A 492 -7.62 -4.40 -21.36
N TYR A 493 -6.40 -4.69 -20.91
CA TYR A 493 -5.47 -5.52 -21.66
C TYR A 493 -5.69 -6.98 -21.27
N SER A 494 -6.37 -7.74 -22.13
CA SER A 494 -6.69 -9.14 -21.86
C SER A 494 -5.89 -10.09 -22.76
N LYS A 495 -5.48 -11.24 -22.20
CA LYS A 495 -4.98 -12.39 -22.99
C LYS A 495 -6.23 -13.12 -23.52
N LYS A 496 -6.23 -13.53 -24.81
CA LYS A 496 -7.42 -14.10 -25.48
C LYS A 496 -8.30 -14.95 -24.55
N PRO A 497 -9.63 -14.72 -24.52
CA PRO A 497 -10.52 -15.62 -23.80
C PRO A 497 -10.37 -17.04 -24.36
N LYS A 498 -10.31 -18.03 -23.47
CA LYS A 498 -10.50 -19.43 -23.88
C LYS A 498 -11.98 -19.58 -24.20
N THR A 499 -12.28 -19.78 -25.48
CA THR A 499 -13.60 -20.22 -25.97
C THR A 499 -13.99 -21.56 -25.39
#